data_AF-A0A819K7E0-F1
#
_entry.id   AF-A0A819K7E0-F1
#
_cell.length_a   1.000
_cell.length_b   1.000
_cell.length_c   1.000
_cell.angle_alpha   90.00
_cell.angle_beta   90.00
_cell.angle_gamma   90.00
#
_symmetry.space_group_name_H-M   'P 1'
#
loop_
_entity.id
_entity.type
_entity.pdbx_description
1 polymer ?
#
loop_
_entity_poly.entity_id
_entity_poly.type
_entity_poly.pdbx_seq_one_letter_code
_entity_poly.pdbx_strand_id
1 'polypeptide(L)'
;MINDSDSVLQNFQFSRGKNLSDPSSVRVLCLILTSPKYIHTRAKAVHETWAPQCDRHFFITEYFGNNITSKQINVTEQIPIAPIKNITAGYDHLTQKSTLAFLFAYENYLNDFDWFVKADDDTYVIVEHLKTFLNEQNPSEPVTFGYNFKIHVPKGYHSGGASYVLSRESLQRFYEAHKDPTSNCRKDGGSEDVEIANCLRTKGVYPGKSLDKQNRELFHPLSFTDHFRGLFPDWLETYAENPPQNNYNCCSDQTISFHYVRPEEQYLIKNHNQIISPRICCLILTTPKNFLTRAKAINETWAPRCDRYVFVTEYPREEMTAEQISFTEQIPIAPIKGIVPGYEHLTQKSVLAFLYAYENYLNDFDWFIKADDDTYLIIEHLKKFLSKQNSSEPITFGYNFK
;
A
#
# COMPACT_ATOMS: atom_id res chain seq x y z
N MET A 1 -31.67 -28.24 -30.97
CA MET A 1 -30.66 -29.29 -30.70
C MET A 1 -29.33 -28.78 -31.21
N ILE A 2 -28.54 -28.19 -30.33
CA ILE A 2 -27.19 -27.71 -30.62
C ILE A 2 -26.30 -28.47 -29.64
N ASN A 3 -25.34 -29.23 -30.15
CA ASN A 3 -24.21 -29.75 -29.38
C ASN A 3 -22.93 -29.39 -30.13
N ASP A 4 -22.05 -28.71 -29.39
CA ASP A 4 -20.60 -28.81 -29.30
C ASP A 4 -19.80 -29.25 -30.54
N SER A 5 -18.95 -28.34 -31.03
CA SER A 5 -17.56 -28.22 -30.54
C SER A 5 -16.77 -27.33 -31.51
N ASP A 6 -16.39 -26.12 -31.10
CA ASP A 6 -15.13 -25.49 -31.55
C ASP A 6 -14.80 -24.17 -30.80
N SER A 7 -13.64 -24.23 -30.14
CA SER A 7 -12.71 -23.19 -29.70
C SER A 7 -13.21 -21.96 -28.90
N VAL A 8 -13.02 -22.06 -27.59
CA VAL A 8 -12.73 -20.95 -26.69
C VAL A 8 -11.28 -20.50 -26.97
N LEU A 9 -11.09 -19.31 -27.59
CA LEU A 9 -9.94 -18.37 -27.43
C LEU A 9 -9.46 -17.62 -28.70
N GLN A 10 -9.98 -17.84 -29.91
CA GLN A 10 -9.34 -17.24 -31.11
C GLN A 10 -9.88 -15.94 -31.69
N ASN A 11 -10.88 -15.26 -31.11
CA ASN A 11 -11.42 -14.04 -31.75
C ASN A 11 -11.56 -12.79 -30.86
N PHE A 12 -10.67 -12.59 -29.88
CA PHE A 12 -10.65 -11.35 -29.08
C PHE A 12 -9.29 -10.66 -29.09
N GLN A 13 -9.17 -9.62 -29.94
CA GLN A 13 -8.33 -8.45 -29.66
C GLN A 13 -9.12 -7.53 -28.72
N PHE A 14 -8.65 -7.36 -27.48
CA PHE A 14 -9.20 -6.34 -26.59
C PHE A 14 -8.09 -5.50 -25.94
N SER A 15 -7.95 -4.29 -26.46
CA SER A 15 -7.52 -3.11 -25.73
C SER A 15 -8.72 -2.53 -24.97
N ARG A 16 -8.74 -2.71 -23.65
CA ARG A 16 -9.42 -1.84 -22.65
C ARG A 16 -9.07 -2.37 -21.26
N GLY A 17 -8.05 -1.79 -20.65
CA GLY A 17 -7.81 -1.95 -19.23
C GLY A 17 -8.78 -1.07 -18.43
N LYS A 18 -9.65 -1.70 -17.64
CA LYS A 18 -10.23 -1.28 -16.34
C LYS A 18 -11.26 -2.34 -15.93
N ASN A 19 -10.93 -3.19 -14.95
CA ASN A 19 -11.09 -3.06 -13.49
C ASN A 19 -12.49 -3.44 -12.99
N LEU A 20 -12.52 -4.36 -12.03
CA LEU A 20 -13.35 -4.26 -10.83
C LEU A 20 -12.50 -4.75 -9.65
N SER A 21 -11.80 -3.80 -9.03
CA SER A 21 -11.33 -3.89 -7.65
C SER A 21 -12.52 -4.00 -6.71
N ASP A 22 -12.29 -4.60 -5.54
CA ASP A 22 -13.24 -4.62 -4.43
C ASP A 22 -13.85 -3.22 -4.19
N PRO A 23 -15.18 -3.05 -4.19
CA PRO A 23 -15.84 -1.75 -4.01
C PRO A 23 -15.51 -1.03 -2.71
N SER A 24 -14.83 -1.68 -1.75
CA SER A 24 -14.32 -1.07 -0.51
C SER A 24 -12.88 -0.54 -0.56
N SER A 25 -12.11 -0.73 -1.64
CA SER A 25 -10.70 -0.31 -1.65
C SER A 25 -10.50 1.13 -2.15
N VAL A 26 -9.81 1.95 -1.37
CA VAL A 26 -9.41 3.33 -1.73
C VAL A 26 -8.64 3.38 -3.05
N ARG A 27 -9.07 4.24 -3.99
CA ARG A 27 -8.43 4.42 -5.30
C ARG A 27 -7.55 5.67 -5.34
N VAL A 28 -6.27 5.48 -5.63
CA VAL A 28 -5.24 6.54 -5.60
C VAL A 28 -4.60 6.72 -6.97
N LEU A 29 -4.60 7.97 -7.46
CA LEU A 29 -3.82 8.40 -8.63
C LEU A 29 -2.57 9.15 -8.19
N CYS A 30 -1.39 8.68 -8.59
CA CYS A 30 -0.11 9.29 -8.27
C CYS A 30 0.45 10.10 -9.45
N LEU A 31 0.72 11.39 -9.23
CA LEU A 31 1.31 12.33 -10.17
C LEU A 31 2.74 12.63 -9.72
N ILE A 32 3.72 12.03 -10.40
CA ILE A 32 5.14 12.14 -10.03
C ILE A 32 5.80 13.19 -10.92
N LEU A 33 6.27 14.27 -10.31
CA LEU A 33 6.98 15.32 -11.03
C LEU A 33 8.43 14.91 -11.27
N THR A 34 8.87 15.02 -12.51
CA THR A 34 10.26 14.77 -12.90
C THR A 34 10.67 15.73 -14.01
N SER A 35 11.90 15.56 -14.49
CA SER A 35 12.43 16.27 -15.65
C SER A 35 13.10 15.30 -16.62
N PRO A 36 13.23 15.65 -17.91
CA PRO A 36 13.77 14.75 -18.94
C PRO A 36 15.13 14.12 -18.59
N LYS A 37 15.98 14.85 -17.84
CA LYS A 37 17.30 14.39 -17.40
C LYS A 37 17.26 13.29 -16.33
N TYR A 38 16.17 13.15 -15.59
CA TYR A 38 16.02 12.19 -14.48
C TYR A 38 15.20 10.96 -14.85
N ILE A 39 14.68 10.89 -16.07
CA ILE A 39 13.83 9.80 -16.53
C ILE A 39 14.50 8.42 -16.39
N HIS A 40 15.81 8.35 -16.63
CA HIS A 40 16.58 7.11 -16.55
C HIS A 40 17.09 6.72 -15.17
N THR A 41 17.03 7.64 -14.23
CA THR A 41 17.62 7.45 -12.90
C THR A 41 16.50 7.44 -11.89
N ARG A 42 15.97 8.63 -11.55
CA ARG A 42 14.95 8.80 -10.51
C ARG A 42 13.59 8.29 -10.95
N ALA A 43 13.09 8.71 -12.11
CA ALA A 43 11.77 8.28 -12.56
C ALA A 43 11.70 6.77 -12.79
N LYS A 44 12.76 6.19 -13.37
CA LYS A 44 12.91 4.74 -13.51
C LYS A 44 12.85 4.03 -12.15
N ALA A 45 13.62 4.51 -11.15
CA ALA A 45 13.60 3.92 -9.82
C ALA A 45 12.21 4.00 -9.18
N VAL A 46 11.54 5.15 -9.25
CA VAL A 46 10.17 5.32 -8.76
C VAL A 46 9.20 4.35 -9.45
N HIS A 47 9.30 4.22 -10.78
CA HIS A 47 8.45 3.34 -11.58
C HIS A 47 8.69 1.85 -11.27
N GLU A 48 9.93 1.46 -11.02
CA GLU A 48 10.26 0.08 -10.71
C GLU A 48 10.06 -0.26 -9.23
N THR A 49 9.76 0.71 -8.36
CA THR A 49 9.66 0.53 -6.90
C THR A 49 8.24 0.75 -6.38
N TRP A 50 7.91 1.95 -5.92
CA TRP A 50 6.68 2.22 -5.15
C TRP A 50 5.51 2.66 -6.02
N ALA A 51 5.74 3.36 -7.13
CA ALA A 51 4.65 3.94 -7.94
C ALA A 51 3.63 2.92 -8.48
N PRO A 52 4.02 1.68 -8.90
CA PRO A 52 3.06 0.66 -9.33
C PRO A 52 2.06 0.19 -8.27
N GLN A 53 2.28 0.52 -6.99
CA GLN A 53 1.35 0.20 -5.91
C GLN A 53 0.18 1.19 -5.84
N CYS A 54 0.30 2.35 -6.48
CA CYS A 54 -0.84 3.22 -6.75
C CYS A 54 -1.77 2.55 -7.78
N ASP A 55 -3.08 2.81 -7.72
CA ASP A 55 -4.03 2.23 -8.68
C ASP A 55 -3.77 2.73 -10.11
N ARG A 56 -3.16 3.92 -10.21
CA ARG A 56 -2.52 4.43 -11.42
C ARG A 56 -1.47 5.46 -11.06
N HIS A 57 -0.46 5.61 -11.92
CA HIS A 57 0.55 6.66 -11.78
C HIS A 57 0.96 7.24 -13.13
N PHE A 58 1.36 8.51 -13.11
CA PHE A 58 1.93 9.22 -14.25
C PHE A 58 3.18 9.98 -13.86
N PHE A 59 4.16 10.00 -14.76
CA PHE A 59 5.31 10.89 -14.68
C PHE A 59 5.03 12.15 -15.47
N ILE A 60 4.98 13.28 -14.77
CA ILE A 60 4.74 14.60 -15.32
C ILE A 60 6.10 15.25 -15.58
N THR A 61 6.37 15.52 -16.86
CA THR A 61 7.67 16.03 -17.32
C THR A 61 7.47 17.02 -18.45
N GLU A 62 8.43 17.92 -18.64
CA GLU A 62 8.51 18.75 -19.83
C GLU A 62 8.67 17.88 -21.09
N TYR A 63 8.14 18.36 -22.22
CA TYR A 63 8.35 17.71 -23.51
C TYR A 63 9.84 17.57 -23.84
N PHE A 64 10.27 16.38 -24.24
CA PHE A 64 11.67 16.04 -24.48
C PHE A 64 12.31 16.75 -25.70
N GLY A 65 11.51 17.43 -26.53
CA GLY A 65 11.97 18.03 -27.78
C GLY A 65 12.43 16.98 -28.79
N ASN A 66 13.27 17.39 -29.74
CA ASN A 66 13.91 16.50 -30.72
C ASN A 66 15.25 15.90 -30.22
N ASN A 67 15.69 16.25 -29.00
CA ASN A 67 16.95 15.80 -28.40
C ASN A 67 16.73 14.60 -27.47
N ILE A 68 16.04 13.58 -27.97
CA ILE A 68 15.89 12.31 -27.24
C ILE A 68 17.04 11.41 -27.62
N THR A 69 17.86 11.01 -26.65
CA THR A 69 18.89 9.98 -26.89
C THR A 69 18.20 8.63 -27.13
N SER A 70 18.80 7.74 -27.91
CA SER A 70 18.27 6.37 -28.14
C SER A 70 18.04 5.61 -26.83
N LYS A 71 18.82 5.91 -25.78
CA LYS A 71 18.61 5.39 -24.43
C LYS A 71 17.29 5.88 -23.82
N GLN A 72 16.91 7.16 -24.02
CA GLN A 72 15.67 7.80 -23.55
C GLN A 72 14.42 7.20 -24.19
N ILE A 73 14.46 6.89 -25.49
CA ILE A 73 13.33 6.32 -26.22
C ILE A 73 12.86 5.00 -25.58
N ASN A 74 13.78 4.05 -25.36
CA ASN A 74 13.44 2.71 -24.85
C ASN A 74 12.81 2.72 -23.45
N VAL A 75 13.15 3.70 -22.60
CA VAL A 75 12.59 3.81 -21.24
C VAL A 75 11.26 4.57 -21.25
N THR A 76 11.11 5.56 -22.13
CA THR A 76 9.85 6.30 -22.28
C THR A 76 8.69 5.42 -22.77
N GLU A 77 8.97 4.30 -23.44
CA GLU A 77 7.94 3.32 -23.86
C GLU A 77 7.42 2.48 -22.69
N GLN A 78 8.17 2.39 -21.58
CA GLN A 78 7.83 1.55 -20.42
C GLN A 78 7.23 2.36 -19.26
N ILE A 79 7.60 3.64 -19.16
CA ILE A 79 7.14 4.53 -18.09
C ILE A 79 5.86 5.27 -18.55
N PRO A 80 4.79 5.32 -17.73
CA PRO A 80 3.58 6.06 -18.07
C PRO A 80 3.82 7.57 -17.96
N ILE A 81 4.32 8.18 -19.04
CA ILE A 81 4.63 9.61 -19.08
C ILE A 81 3.43 10.40 -19.58
N ALA A 82 3.09 11.48 -18.88
CA ALA A 82 2.15 12.50 -19.33
C ALA A 82 2.94 13.81 -19.56
N PRO A 83 3.44 14.03 -20.80
CA PRO A 83 4.33 15.16 -21.07
C PRO A 83 3.54 16.45 -21.21
N ILE A 84 4.07 17.53 -20.64
CA ILE A 84 3.52 18.89 -20.79
C ILE A 84 4.21 19.57 -21.98
N LYS A 85 3.42 20.01 -22.96
CA LYS A 85 3.90 20.82 -24.08
C LYS A 85 3.97 22.30 -23.67
N ASN A 86 4.95 23.03 -24.22
CA ASN A 86 5.10 24.49 -24.07
C ASN A 86 5.28 24.98 -22.62
N ILE A 87 5.99 24.20 -21.80
CA ILE A 87 6.43 24.60 -20.45
C ILE A 87 7.92 24.97 -20.50
N THR A 88 8.30 26.04 -19.80
CA THR A 88 9.72 26.37 -19.61
C THR A 88 10.30 25.39 -18.60
N ALA A 89 11.38 24.70 -18.96
CA ALA A 89 12.02 23.75 -18.07
C ALA A 89 12.77 24.49 -16.95
N GLY A 90 12.70 23.97 -15.73
CA GLY A 90 13.44 24.53 -14.59
C GLY A 90 12.69 24.40 -13.28
N TYR A 91 13.45 24.54 -12.18
CA TYR A 91 12.90 24.50 -10.83
C TYR A 91 11.94 25.67 -10.57
N ASP A 92 12.23 26.84 -11.15
CA ASP A 92 11.39 28.05 -11.00
C ASP A 92 9.99 27.91 -11.63
N HIS A 93 9.77 26.85 -12.43
CA HIS A 93 8.51 26.56 -13.11
C HIS A 93 7.75 25.36 -12.51
N LEU A 94 8.10 24.93 -11.30
CA LEU A 94 7.44 23.82 -10.61
C LEU A 94 5.95 24.09 -10.36
N THR A 95 5.59 25.33 -10.00
CA THR A 95 4.19 25.74 -9.80
C THR A 95 3.34 25.45 -11.04
N GLN A 96 3.85 25.79 -12.23
CA GLN A 96 3.16 25.49 -13.49
C GLN A 96 3.04 23.99 -13.73
N LYS A 97 4.10 23.22 -13.43
CA LYS A 97 4.10 21.76 -13.60
C LYS A 97 3.07 21.07 -12.70
N SER A 98 3.04 21.40 -11.40
CA SER A 98 2.04 20.88 -10.45
C SER A 98 0.63 21.27 -10.83
N THR A 99 0.43 22.54 -11.21
CA THR A 99 -0.89 23.03 -11.62
C THR A 99 -1.41 22.22 -12.81
N LEU A 100 -0.59 22.06 -13.86
CA LEU A 100 -0.97 21.30 -15.04
C LEU A 100 -1.15 19.81 -14.77
N ALA A 101 -0.39 19.23 -13.83
CA ALA A 101 -0.60 17.85 -13.38
C ALA A 101 -1.99 17.65 -12.78
N PHE A 102 -2.42 18.54 -11.89
CA PHE A 102 -3.75 18.47 -11.28
C PHE A 102 -4.86 18.77 -12.29
N LEU A 103 -4.69 19.76 -13.18
CA LEU A 103 -5.68 20.01 -14.23
C LEU A 103 -5.84 18.79 -15.16
N PHE A 104 -4.73 18.14 -15.53
CA PHE A 104 -4.75 16.88 -16.27
C PHE A 104 -5.50 15.78 -15.52
N ALA A 105 -5.24 15.61 -14.22
CA ALA A 105 -5.93 14.62 -13.40
C ALA A 105 -7.44 14.89 -13.29
N TYR A 106 -7.83 16.16 -13.15
CA TYR A 106 -9.24 16.55 -13.11
C TYR A 106 -9.94 16.19 -14.44
N GLU A 107 -9.38 16.62 -15.56
CA GLU A 107 -10.04 16.48 -16.87
C GLU A 107 -10.16 15.02 -17.33
N ASN A 108 -9.25 14.14 -16.89
CA ASN A 108 -9.17 12.77 -17.39
C ASN A 108 -9.59 11.72 -16.35
N TYR A 109 -9.49 12.01 -15.05
CA TYR A 109 -9.51 10.99 -14.00
C TYR A 109 -10.29 11.37 -12.73
N LEU A 110 -10.93 12.55 -12.65
CA LEU A 110 -11.62 12.98 -11.43
C LEU A 110 -12.58 11.93 -10.84
N ASN A 111 -13.39 11.29 -11.69
CA ASN A 111 -14.40 10.32 -11.26
C ASN A 111 -13.85 8.89 -11.11
N ASP A 112 -12.63 8.66 -11.57
CA ASP A 112 -11.98 7.34 -11.56
C ASP A 112 -11.27 7.02 -10.25
N PHE A 113 -10.87 8.05 -9.49
CA PHE A 113 -10.09 7.93 -8.26
C PHE A 113 -10.69 8.76 -7.13
N ASP A 114 -10.36 8.39 -5.90
CA ASP A 114 -10.82 9.05 -4.69
C ASP A 114 -9.79 10.08 -4.19
N TRP A 115 -8.50 9.81 -4.44
CA TRP A 115 -7.38 10.61 -3.96
C TRP A 115 -6.31 10.83 -5.03
N PHE A 116 -5.71 12.01 -5.01
CA PHE A 116 -4.76 12.48 -6.00
C PHE A 116 -3.47 12.94 -5.32
N VAL A 117 -2.39 12.20 -5.52
CA VAL A 117 -1.10 12.43 -4.87
C VAL A 117 -0.18 13.20 -5.80
N LYS A 118 0.48 14.25 -5.30
CA LYS A 118 1.66 14.86 -5.92
C LYS A 118 2.89 14.39 -5.18
N ALA A 119 3.87 13.83 -5.90
CA ALA A 119 5.16 13.44 -5.36
C ALA A 119 6.30 13.92 -6.27
N ASP A 120 7.50 14.09 -5.70
CA ASP A 120 8.72 14.37 -6.46
C ASP A 120 9.44 13.06 -6.81
N ASP A 121 10.30 13.08 -7.84
CA ASP A 121 11.06 11.90 -8.28
C ASP A 121 12.14 11.40 -7.28
N ASP A 122 12.42 12.17 -6.24
CA ASP A 122 13.23 11.81 -5.07
C ASP A 122 12.41 11.67 -3.77
N THR A 123 11.10 11.45 -3.90
CA THR A 123 10.24 11.03 -2.78
C THR A 123 10.01 9.52 -2.83
N TYR A 124 10.03 8.85 -1.68
CA TYR A 124 9.55 7.47 -1.55
C TYR A 124 8.23 7.47 -0.78
N VAL A 125 7.19 6.83 -1.35
CA VAL A 125 5.87 6.72 -0.72
C VAL A 125 5.57 5.25 -0.41
N ILE A 126 5.25 4.93 0.84
CA ILE A 126 4.75 3.63 1.27
C ILE A 126 3.24 3.61 0.99
N VAL A 127 2.87 3.20 -0.22
CA VAL A 127 1.49 3.32 -0.72
C VAL A 127 0.47 2.51 0.09
N GLU A 128 0.89 1.38 0.69
CA GLU A 128 0.06 0.61 1.61
C GLU A 128 -0.35 1.44 2.84
N HIS A 129 0.60 2.12 3.48
CA HIS A 129 0.32 3.00 4.62
C HIS A 129 -0.54 4.18 4.20
N LEU A 130 -0.28 4.76 3.03
CA LEU A 130 -1.12 5.82 2.46
C LEU A 130 -2.57 5.35 2.30
N LYS A 131 -2.81 4.20 1.64
CA LYS A 131 -4.15 3.66 1.43
C LYS A 131 -4.84 3.33 2.75
N THR A 132 -4.11 2.78 3.72
CA THR A 132 -4.62 2.51 5.07
C THR A 132 -5.11 3.79 5.74
N PHE A 133 -4.29 4.85 5.74
CA PHE A 133 -4.66 6.15 6.29
C PHE A 133 -5.87 6.75 5.58
N LEU A 134 -5.90 6.72 4.24
CA LEU A 134 -6.97 7.30 3.43
C LEU A 134 -8.29 6.53 3.52
N ASN A 135 -8.27 5.25 3.90
CA ASN A 135 -9.47 4.43 4.08
C ASN A 135 -10.34 4.91 5.25
N GLU A 136 -9.73 5.64 6.19
CA GLU A 136 -10.43 6.26 7.31
C GLU A 136 -10.93 7.69 6.99
N GLN A 137 -10.71 8.19 5.77
CA GLN A 137 -11.01 9.56 5.36
C GLN A 137 -12.15 9.62 4.32
N ASN A 138 -12.84 10.76 4.25
CA ASN A 138 -13.89 10.99 3.25
C ASN A 138 -13.34 11.78 2.05
N PRO A 139 -13.25 11.19 0.84
CA PRO A 139 -12.75 11.88 -0.36
C PRO A 139 -13.70 12.95 -0.90
N SER A 140 -14.94 13.03 -0.39
CA SER A 140 -15.91 14.07 -0.73
C SER A 140 -15.79 15.33 0.13
N GLU A 141 -14.92 15.32 1.14
CA GLU A 141 -14.60 16.50 1.93
C GLU A 141 -13.48 17.31 1.28
N PRO A 142 -13.50 18.65 1.33
CA PRO A 142 -12.47 19.52 0.75
C PRO A 142 -11.21 19.57 1.63
N VAL A 143 -10.53 18.42 1.75
CA VAL A 143 -9.33 18.23 2.58
C VAL A 143 -8.11 17.82 1.77
N THR A 144 -6.94 18.26 2.23
CA THR A 144 -5.64 17.78 1.77
C THR A 144 -4.81 17.22 2.91
N PHE A 145 -3.99 16.20 2.66
CA PHE A 145 -3.08 15.62 3.65
C PHE A 145 -1.62 15.65 3.16
N GLY A 146 -0.69 15.66 4.09
CA GLY A 146 0.72 15.90 3.88
C GLY A 146 1.40 16.36 5.18
N TYR A 147 2.65 16.80 5.09
CA TYR A 147 3.36 17.40 6.23
C TYR A 147 3.01 18.88 6.35
N ASN A 148 2.29 19.26 7.42
CA ASN A 148 1.77 20.61 7.55
C ASN A 148 2.84 21.63 7.97
N PHE A 149 2.94 22.70 7.18
CA PHE A 149 3.64 23.93 7.51
C PHE A 149 2.66 25.08 7.78
N LYS A 150 3.07 26.03 8.64
CA LYS A 150 2.17 27.09 9.17
C LYS A 150 2.52 28.53 8.78
N ILE A 151 3.67 28.78 8.15
CA ILE A 151 4.23 30.14 8.13
C ILE A 151 3.87 31.00 6.89
N HIS A 152 3.71 30.40 5.71
CA HIS A 152 3.54 31.15 4.45
C HIS A 152 2.09 31.29 3.98
N VAL A 153 1.22 30.36 4.38
CA VAL A 153 -0.18 30.33 3.96
C VAL A 153 -1.07 30.32 5.20
N PRO A 154 -2.04 31.26 5.34
CA PRO A 154 -3.01 31.22 6.42
C PRO A 154 -3.74 29.88 6.47
N LYS A 155 -3.85 29.30 7.68
CA LYS A 155 -4.38 27.94 7.90
C LYS A 155 -3.55 26.82 7.25
N GLY A 156 -2.27 27.08 7.00
CA GLY A 156 -1.26 26.10 6.65
C GLY A 156 -1.25 25.62 5.20
N TYR A 157 -0.18 24.91 4.87
CA TYR A 157 0.11 24.30 3.57
C TYR A 157 0.97 23.04 3.78
N HIS A 158 1.19 22.23 2.74
CA HIS A 158 1.97 21.00 2.86
C HIS A 158 3.39 21.19 2.35
N SER A 159 4.37 20.48 2.91
CA SER A 159 5.69 20.36 2.27
C SER A 159 5.54 19.75 0.87
N GLY A 160 6.04 20.45 -0.15
CA GLY A 160 6.02 19.93 -1.53
C GLY A 160 6.86 18.66 -1.71
N GLY A 161 8.03 18.59 -1.05
CA GLY A 161 8.95 17.45 -1.14
C GLY A 161 8.50 16.23 -0.35
N ALA A 162 7.80 16.42 0.78
CA ALA A 162 7.26 15.30 1.55
C ALA A 162 6.12 14.55 0.82
N SER A 163 5.70 15.00 -0.37
CA SER A 163 4.43 14.62 -1.02
C SER A 163 3.20 15.13 -0.26
N TYR A 164 2.12 15.34 -1.00
CA TYR A 164 0.81 15.66 -0.45
C TYR A 164 -0.30 15.09 -1.33
N VAL A 165 -1.47 14.95 -0.73
CA VAL A 165 -2.63 14.30 -1.34
C VAL A 165 -3.86 15.21 -1.26
N LEU A 166 -4.58 15.29 -2.38
CA LEU A 166 -5.87 15.98 -2.50
C LEU A 166 -6.99 14.94 -2.50
N SER A 167 -8.05 15.19 -1.75
CA SER A 167 -9.32 14.51 -1.95
C SER A 167 -9.89 14.83 -3.33
N ARG A 168 -10.81 14.01 -3.82
CA ARG A 168 -11.55 14.27 -5.05
C ARG A 168 -12.25 15.63 -5.04
N GLU A 169 -12.90 15.98 -3.93
CA GLU A 169 -13.52 17.30 -3.75
C GLU A 169 -12.48 18.44 -3.82
N SER A 170 -11.32 18.27 -3.20
CA SER A 170 -10.24 19.26 -3.25
C SER A 170 -9.71 19.48 -4.66
N LEU A 171 -9.56 18.41 -5.45
CA LEU A 171 -9.15 18.52 -6.85
C LEU A 171 -10.19 19.25 -7.70
N GLN A 172 -11.47 18.96 -7.47
CA GLN A 172 -12.55 19.68 -8.15
C GLN A 172 -12.51 21.18 -7.87
N ARG A 173 -12.39 21.55 -6.60
CA ARG A 173 -12.29 22.96 -6.20
C ARG A 173 -11.03 23.64 -6.71
N PHE A 174 -9.91 22.92 -6.78
CA PHE A 174 -8.68 23.43 -7.39
C PHE A 174 -8.88 23.81 -8.87
N TYR A 175 -9.59 22.96 -9.62
CA TYR A 175 -9.94 23.24 -11.03
C TYR A 175 -10.87 24.46 -11.14
N GLU A 176 -11.91 24.52 -10.31
CA GLU A 176 -12.85 25.64 -10.27
C GLU A 176 -12.15 26.97 -9.93
N ALA A 177 -11.18 26.95 -9.00
CA ALA A 177 -10.37 28.12 -8.65
C ALA A 177 -9.59 28.66 -9.86
N HIS A 178 -9.05 27.79 -10.71
CA HIS A 178 -8.32 28.18 -11.93
C HIS A 178 -9.21 28.69 -13.07
N LYS A 179 -10.51 28.35 -13.04
CA LYS A 179 -11.50 28.90 -13.98
C LYS A 179 -12.07 30.23 -13.52
N ASP A 180 -12.00 30.53 -12.23
CA ASP A 180 -12.52 31.74 -11.63
C ASP A 180 -11.47 32.87 -11.64
N PRO A 181 -11.68 33.96 -12.42
CA PRO A 181 -10.74 35.08 -12.48
C PRO A 181 -10.52 35.78 -11.13
N THR A 182 -11.45 35.64 -10.18
CA THR A 182 -11.37 36.30 -8.86
C THR A 182 -10.45 35.56 -7.89
N SER A 183 -10.17 34.28 -8.12
CA SER A 183 -9.30 33.48 -7.25
C SER A 183 -7.82 33.90 -7.34
N ASN A 184 -7.41 34.60 -8.40
CA ASN A 184 -6.03 35.04 -8.62
C ASN A 184 -4.98 33.91 -8.45
N CYS A 185 -5.35 32.66 -8.78
CA CYS A 185 -4.42 31.53 -8.69
C CYS A 185 -3.22 31.74 -9.61
N ARG A 186 -2.02 31.71 -9.02
CA ARG A 186 -0.78 31.85 -9.77
C ARG A 186 -0.57 30.63 -10.66
N LYS A 187 -0.34 30.87 -11.95
CA LYS A 187 -0.13 29.81 -12.94
C LYS A 187 1.32 29.33 -13.04
N ASP A 188 2.27 30.15 -12.60
CA ASP A 188 3.71 29.86 -12.67
C ASP A 188 4.54 30.78 -11.74
N GLY A 189 5.74 30.33 -11.37
CA GLY A 189 6.65 31.00 -10.43
C GLY A 189 6.24 30.84 -8.97
N GLY A 190 7.02 31.43 -8.07
CA GLY A 190 6.83 31.28 -6.62
C GLY A 190 7.20 29.88 -6.11
N SER A 191 6.93 29.62 -4.83
CA SER A 191 7.10 28.30 -4.23
C SER A 191 5.86 27.45 -4.53
N GLU A 192 6.05 26.34 -5.21
CA GLU A 192 4.97 25.47 -5.70
C GLU A 192 3.96 25.09 -4.61
N ASP A 193 4.45 24.60 -3.47
CA ASP A 193 3.63 24.21 -2.33
C ASP A 193 2.78 25.36 -1.75
N VAL A 194 3.36 26.55 -1.64
CA VAL A 194 2.70 27.77 -1.18
C VAL A 194 1.62 28.21 -2.17
N GLU A 195 1.93 28.24 -3.46
CA GLU A 195 1.03 28.75 -4.50
C GLU A 195 -0.15 27.80 -4.76
N ILE A 196 0.10 26.48 -4.75
CA ILE A 196 -0.97 25.47 -4.79
C ILE A 196 -1.90 25.63 -3.59
N ALA A 197 -1.33 25.78 -2.38
CA ALA A 197 -2.13 25.95 -1.18
C ALA A 197 -2.93 27.26 -1.20
N ASN A 198 -2.33 28.40 -1.57
CA ASN A 198 -3.03 29.68 -1.72
C ASN A 198 -4.25 29.55 -2.63
N CYS A 199 -4.09 28.91 -3.78
CA CYS A 199 -5.20 28.68 -4.71
C CYS A 199 -6.30 27.81 -4.08
N LEU A 200 -5.95 26.72 -3.42
CA LEU A 200 -6.90 25.85 -2.70
C LEU A 200 -7.70 26.62 -1.62
N ARG A 201 -7.06 27.55 -0.90
CA ARG A 201 -7.74 28.36 0.14
C ARG A 201 -8.85 29.24 -0.42
N THR A 202 -8.74 29.70 -1.68
CA THR A 202 -9.79 30.52 -2.32
C THR A 202 -11.12 29.80 -2.47
N LYS A 203 -11.10 28.45 -2.47
CA LYS A 203 -12.29 27.59 -2.55
C LYS A 203 -12.53 26.81 -1.25
N GLY A 204 -11.96 27.25 -0.13
CA GLY A 204 -12.24 26.69 1.19
C GLY A 204 -11.76 25.26 1.39
N VAL A 205 -10.73 24.83 0.65
CA VAL A 205 -10.00 23.60 0.92
C VAL A 205 -8.97 23.88 2.01
N TYR A 206 -8.73 22.97 2.95
CA TYR A 206 -7.77 23.15 4.05
C TYR A 206 -6.97 21.87 4.36
N PRO A 207 -5.78 21.99 4.98
CA PRO A 207 -5.02 20.83 5.43
C PRO A 207 -5.77 20.08 6.54
N GLY A 208 -5.83 18.76 6.44
CA GLY A 208 -6.17 17.86 7.54
C GLY A 208 -4.96 17.54 8.41
N LYS A 209 -5.17 16.73 9.44
CA LYS A 209 -4.08 16.21 10.28
C LYS A 209 -3.59 14.87 9.73
N SER A 210 -2.30 14.80 9.43
CA SER A 210 -1.64 13.59 8.91
C SER A 210 -0.79 12.95 10.00
N LEU A 211 -1.44 12.62 11.12
CA LEU A 211 -0.79 12.11 12.33
C LEU A 211 -1.29 10.72 12.68
N ASP A 212 -0.43 9.90 13.27
CA ASP A 212 -0.87 8.66 13.89
C ASP A 212 -1.56 8.87 15.25
N LYS A 213 -1.99 7.77 15.87
CA LYS A 213 -2.67 7.76 17.18
C LYS A 213 -1.79 8.29 18.33
N GLN A 214 -0.48 8.36 18.14
CA GLN A 214 0.49 8.91 19.09
C GLN A 214 0.92 10.35 18.73
N ASN A 215 0.24 11.01 17.79
CA ASN A 215 0.56 12.34 17.25
C ASN A 215 1.94 12.41 16.55
N ARG A 216 2.44 11.30 16.01
CA ARG A 216 3.66 11.30 15.18
C ARG A 216 3.31 11.56 13.73
N GLU A 217 4.23 12.20 13.03
CA GLU A 217 4.10 12.55 11.62
C GLU A 217 4.12 11.32 10.71
N LEU A 218 3.25 11.33 9.70
CA LEU A 218 3.18 10.30 8.67
C LEU A 218 3.98 10.67 7.42
N PHE A 219 4.10 11.96 7.11
CA PHE A 219 4.86 12.47 5.95
C PHE A 219 6.17 13.08 6.45
N HIS A 220 7.26 12.98 5.71
CA HIS A 220 8.56 13.46 6.20
C HIS A 220 9.29 14.30 5.14
N PRO A 221 9.56 15.60 5.39
CA PRO A 221 10.17 16.51 4.42
C PRO A 221 11.69 16.37 4.29
N LEU A 222 12.33 15.48 5.06
CA LEU A 222 13.75 15.19 4.98
C LEU A 222 13.99 13.70 4.72
N SER A 223 15.27 13.33 4.57
CA SER A 223 15.66 11.93 4.44
C SER A 223 15.35 11.14 5.72
N PHE A 224 15.17 9.82 5.58
CA PHE A 224 15.06 8.91 6.72
C PHE A 224 16.21 9.09 7.71
N THR A 225 17.44 9.27 7.22
CA THR A 225 18.63 9.42 8.06
C THR A 225 18.57 10.70 8.90
N ASP A 226 18.09 11.81 8.32
CA ASP A 226 17.99 13.09 9.04
C ASP A 226 16.91 13.01 10.12
N HIS A 227 15.74 12.43 9.81
CA HIS A 227 14.68 12.19 10.80
C HIS A 227 15.14 11.25 11.91
N PHE A 228 15.80 10.15 11.56
CA PHE A 228 16.30 9.16 12.53
C PHE A 228 17.35 9.77 13.47
N ARG A 229 18.25 10.60 12.94
CA ARG A 229 19.31 11.25 13.72
C ARG A 229 18.86 12.53 14.43
N GLY A 230 17.65 13.04 14.15
CA GLY A 230 17.19 14.33 14.67
C GLY A 230 17.98 15.52 14.12
N LEU A 231 18.46 15.43 12.87
CA LEU A 231 19.23 16.49 12.21
C LEU A 231 18.28 17.44 11.48
N PHE A 232 17.52 18.21 12.25
CA PHE A 232 16.52 19.12 11.70
C PHE A 232 17.13 20.51 11.43
N PRO A 233 16.96 21.06 10.22
CA PRO A 233 17.35 22.43 9.94
C PRO A 233 16.37 23.42 10.60
N ASP A 234 16.85 24.59 11.00
CA ASP A 234 16.07 25.63 11.72
C ASP A 234 14.75 25.99 11.04
N TRP A 235 14.73 25.97 9.70
CA TRP A 235 13.51 26.26 8.95
C TRP A 235 12.43 25.22 9.22
N LEU A 236 12.77 23.94 9.40
CA LEU A 236 11.78 22.89 9.64
C LEU A 236 11.13 23.07 11.01
N GLU A 237 11.93 23.34 12.05
CA GLU A 237 11.42 23.61 13.39
C GLU A 237 10.49 24.83 13.42
N THR A 238 10.80 25.84 12.61
CA THR A 238 10.00 27.06 12.49
C THR A 238 8.72 26.83 11.71
N TYR A 239 8.80 26.09 10.61
CA TYR A 239 7.72 25.98 9.62
C TYR A 239 6.70 24.92 10.03
N ALA A 240 7.12 23.84 10.68
CA ALA A 240 6.26 22.72 11.05
C ALA A 240 5.10 23.13 11.95
N GLU A 241 3.89 22.68 11.61
CA GLU A 241 2.72 22.79 12.50
C GLU A 241 2.92 21.94 13.75
N ASN A 242 3.36 20.70 13.57
CA ASN A 242 3.75 19.77 14.62
C ASN A 242 5.28 19.66 14.69
N PRO A 243 5.92 20.09 15.77
CA PRO A 243 7.38 20.10 15.87
C PRO A 243 7.98 18.70 15.66
N PRO A 244 9.06 18.58 14.87
CA PRO A 244 9.69 17.29 14.62
C PRO A 244 10.23 16.69 15.92
N GLN A 245 10.03 15.39 16.10
CA GLN A 245 10.47 14.66 17.30
C GLN A 245 11.81 13.99 17.03
N ASN A 246 12.69 13.99 18.03
CA ASN A 246 14.00 13.34 17.94
C ASN A 246 13.93 11.82 18.25
N ASN A 247 14.96 11.09 17.83
CA ASN A 247 15.17 9.66 18.09
C ASN A 247 14.06 8.76 17.49
N TYR A 248 13.83 7.59 18.10
CA TYR A 248 12.84 6.58 17.67
C TYR A 248 11.38 7.07 17.67
N ASN A 249 11.10 8.25 18.22
CA ASN A 249 9.77 8.86 18.20
C ASN A 249 9.53 9.75 16.97
N CYS A 250 10.55 10.00 16.13
CA CYS A 250 10.43 10.84 14.92
C CYS A 250 9.34 10.35 13.97
N CYS A 251 9.19 9.04 13.90
CA CYS A 251 8.65 8.40 12.73
C CYS A 251 7.62 7.37 13.15
N SER A 252 6.42 7.50 12.58
CA SER A 252 5.36 6.54 12.78
C SER A 252 5.74 5.18 12.19
N ASP A 253 5.32 4.08 12.80
CA ASP A 253 5.29 2.76 12.18
C ASP A 253 4.36 2.72 10.96
N GLN A 254 3.45 3.69 10.85
CA GLN A 254 2.57 3.92 9.69
C GLN A 254 3.09 5.03 8.76
N THR A 255 4.40 5.31 8.76
CA THR A 255 5.00 6.36 7.92
C THR A 255 4.60 6.19 6.45
N ILE A 256 4.14 7.27 5.83
CA ILE A 256 3.68 7.34 4.45
C ILE A 256 4.80 7.74 3.50
N SER A 257 5.66 8.71 3.83
CA SER A 257 6.66 9.19 2.87
C SER A 257 7.92 9.76 3.49
N PHE A 258 9.03 9.70 2.73
CA PHE A 258 10.26 10.44 3.00
C PHE A 258 10.72 11.17 1.74
N HIS A 259 11.28 12.37 1.91
CA HIS A 259 11.91 13.14 0.84
C HIS A 259 13.41 12.85 0.73
N TYR A 260 14.04 13.33 -0.35
CA TYR A 260 15.47 13.14 -0.65
C TYR A 260 15.96 11.68 -0.73
N VAL A 261 15.08 10.76 -1.14
CA VAL A 261 15.40 9.33 -1.28
C VAL A 261 16.02 9.07 -2.65
N ARG A 262 17.30 8.69 -2.65
CA ARG A 262 18.09 8.45 -3.88
C ARG A 262 17.63 7.17 -4.58
N PRO A 263 17.83 7.05 -5.92
CA PRO A 263 17.45 5.86 -6.67
C PRO A 263 17.91 4.54 -6.03
N GLU A 264 19.15 4.46 -5.58
CA GLU A 264 19.71 3.26 -4.93
C GLU A 264 18.98 2.93 -3.62
N GLU A 265 18.64 3.95 -2.84
CA GLU A 265 17.85 3.80 -1.62
C GLU A 265 16.42 3.35 -1.93
N GLN A 266 15.78 3.86 -2.99
CA GLN A 266 14.45 3.39 -3.40
C GLN A 266 14.44 1.90 -3.73
N TYR A 267 15.47 1.39 -4.43
CA TYR A 267 15.61 -0.04 -4.70
C TYR A 267 15.92 -0.83 -3.43
N LEU A 268 16.75 -0.32 -2.52
CA LEU A 268 17.01 -0.97 -1.23
C LEU A 268 15.73 -1.07 -0.40
N ILE A 269 14.96 0.01 -0.27
CA ILE A 269 13.68 0.02 0.45
C ILE A 269 12.70 -0.94 -0.22
N LYS A 270 12.60 -0.96 -1.56
CA LYS A 270 11.79 -1.95 -2.28
C LYS A 270 12.21 -3.37 -1.92
N ASN A 271 13.50 -3.69 -1.95
CA ASN A 271 13.99 -5.04 -1.64
C ASN A 271 13.76 -5.42 -0.18
N HIS A 272 13.83 -4.44 0.74
CA HIS A 272 13.50 -4.64 2.16
C HIS A 272 11.99 -4.81 2.39
N ASN A 273 11.14 -4.03 1.71
CA ASN A 273 9.68 -4.18 1.73
C ASN A 273 9.20 -5.42 0.96
N GLN A 274 10.00 -5.91 0.01
CA GLN A 274 9.84 -7.21 -0.64
C GLN A 274 10.30 -8.39 0.22
N ILE A 275 10.87 -8.15 1.41
CA ILE A 275 10.76 -9.09 2.52
C ILE A 275 9.30 -9.02 3.00
N ILE A 276 8.39 -9.42 2.12
CA ILE A 276 6.98 -9.69 2.42
C ILE A 276 7.05 -10.68 3.56
N SER A 277 6.58 -10.28 4.74
CA SER A 277 6.34 -11.21 5.82
C SER A 277 5.24 -12.15 5.30
N PRO A 278 5.56 -13.41 4.97
CA PRO A 278 4.59 -14.29 4.32
C PRO A 278 3.41 -14.50 5.25
N ARG A 279 2.19 -14.41 4.71
CA ARG A 279 0.95 -14.68 5.46
C ARG A 279 0.76 -16.18 5.54
N ILE A 280 0.74 -16.72 6.76
CA ILE A 280 0.70 -18.16 7.03
C ILE A 280 -0.62 -18.55 7.69
N CYS A 281 -1.33 -19.50 7.07
CA CYS A 281 -2.46 -20.20 7.66
C CYS A 281 -2.02 -21.55 8.25
N CYS A 282 -2.18 -21.70 9.56
CA CYS A 282 -1.81 -22.90 10.31
C CYS A 282 -3.03 -23.83 10.51
N LEU A 283 -2.96 -25.04 9.96
CA LEU A 283 -3.96 -26.10 10.07
C LEU A 283 -3.50 -27.10 11.13
N ILE A 284 -4.08 -27.05 12.32
CA ILE A 284 -3.65 -27.86 13.47
C ILE A 284 -4.60 -29.04 13.62
N LEU A 285 -4.11 -30.25 13.36
CA LEU A 285 -4.93 -31.45 13.52
C LEU A 285 -4.98 -31.86 15.00
N THR A 286 -6.19 -31.95 15.55
CA THR A 286 -6.39 -32.36 16.95
C THR A 286 -7.66 -33.17 17.14
N THR A 287 -7.81 -33.84 18.27
CA THR A 287 -9.00 -34.66 18.60
C THR A 287 -9.67 -34.12 19.86
N PRO A 288 -10.97 -34.40 20.09
CA PRO A 288 -11.69 -33.87 21.25
C PRO A 288 -11.01 -34.16 22.61
N LYS A 289 -10.43 -35.35 22.77
CA LYS A 289 -9.67 -35.74 23.98
C LYS A 289 -8.47 -34.84 24.29
N ASN A 290 -7.94 -34.13 23.29
CA ASN A 290 -6.75 -33.29 23.39
C ASN A 290 -7.07 -31.81 23.57
N PHE A 291 -8.35 -31.40 23.60
CA PHE A 291 -8.74 -29.99 23.66
C PHE A 291 -8.20 -29.28 24.90
N LEU A 292 -8.46 -29.82 26.10
CA LEU A 292 -8.07 -29.20 27.37
C LEU A 292 -6.59 -29.37 27.72
N THR A 293 -5.81 -30.09 26.88
CA THR A 293 -4.39 -30.34 27.09
C THR A 293 -3.56 -29.71 25.97
N ARG A 294 -3.46 -30.40 24.83
CA ARG A 294 -2.59 -30.02 23.72
C ARG A 294 -3.12 -28.82 22.95
N ALA A 295 -4.39 -28.80 22.60
CA ALA A 295 -4.96 -27.69 21.83
C ALA A 295 -4.93 -26.39 22.64
N LYS A 296 -5.26 -26.46 23.94
CA LYS A 296 -5.09 -25.34 24.89
C LYS A 296 -3.66 -24.83 24.92
N ALA A 297 -2.68 -25.72 25.10
CA ALA A 297 -1.27 -25.31 25.12
C ALA A 297 -0.84 -24.64 23.81
N ILE A 298 -1.25 -25.17 22.66
CA ILE A 298 -0.95 -24.58 21.35
C ILE A 298 -1.59 -23.20 21.18
N ASN A 299 -2.86 -23.06 21.59
CA ASN A 299 -3.63 -21.82 21.54
C ASN A 299 -3.05 -20.72 22.42
N GLU A 300 -2.46 -21.09 23.56
CA GLU A 300 -1.83 -20.17 24.51
C GLU A 300 -0.37 -19.86 24.16
N THR A 301 0.23 -20.54 23.16
CA THR A 301 1.65 -20.42 22.83
C THR A 301 1.91 -19.97 21.39
N TRP A 302 2.16 -20.91 20.48
CA TRP A 302 2.73 -20.60 19.17
C TRP A 302 1.67 -20.33 18.10
N ALA A 303 0.46 -20.88 18.21
CA ALA A 303 -0.56 -20.72 17.17
C ALA A 303 -1.00 -19.27 16.94
N PRO A 304 -1.15 -18.40 17.97
CA PRO A 304 -1.45 -16.97 17.77
C PRO A 304 -0.39 -16.19 16.98
N ARG A 305 0.80 -16.76 16.76
CA ARG A 305 1.86 -16.14 15.94
C ARG A 305 1.66 -16.37 14.44
N CYS A 306 0.80 -17.32 14.06
CA CYS A 306 0.32 -17.47 12.68
C CYS A 306 -0.62 -16.31 12.33
N ASP A 307 -0.68 -15.91 11.06
CA ASP A 307 -1.60 -14.87 10.59
C ASP A 307 -3.06 -15.37 10.66
N ARG A 308 -3.26 -16.68 10.51
CA ARG A 308 -4.47 -17.42 10.89
C ARG A 308 -4.09 -18.79 11.40
N TYR A 309 -4.85 -19.31 12.37
CA TYR A 309 -4.77 -20.71 12.76
C TYR A 309 -6.19 -21.26 12.98
N VAL A 310 -6.36 -22.55 12.70
CA VAL A 310 -7.59 -23.31 12.97
C VAL A 310 -7.25 -24.69 13.50
N PHE A 311 -8.00 -25.14 14.49
CA PHE A 311 -7.96 -26.51 14.98
C PHE A 311 -8.94 -27.36 14.20
N VAL A 312 -8.42 -28.28 13.40
CA VAL A 312 -9.19 -29.19 12.57
C VAL A 312 -9.43 -30.49 13.35
N THR A 313 -10.70 -30.81 13.57
CA THR A 313 -11.07 -31.87 14.52
C THR A 313 -12.37 -32.58 14.11
N GLU A 314 -12.47 -33.87 14.41
CA GLU A 314 -13.74 -34.59 14.36
C GLU A 314 -14.65 -34.00 15.44
N TYR A 315 -15.89 -33.65 15.10
CA TYR A 315 -16.76 -32.90 16.01
C TYR A 315 -17.94 -33.75 16.53
N PRO A 316 -17.73 -34.71 17.45
CA PRO A 316 -18.82 -35.39 18.14
C PRO A 316 -19.25 -34.54 19.35
N ARG A 317 -20.06 -33.50 19.11
CA ARG A 317 -20.57 -32.60 20.17
C ARG A 317 -21.26 -33.38 21.31
N GLU A 318 -21.87 -34.51 21.00
CA GLU A 318 -22.59 -35.38 21.94
C GLU A 318 -21.66 -36.13 22.93
N GLU A 319 -20.38 -36.29 22.60
CA GLU A 319 -19.40 -37.03 23.41
C GLU A 319 -18.46 -36.11 24.21
N MET A 320 -18.65 -34.79 24.12
CA MET A 320 -17.80 -33.79 24.78
C MET A 320 -18.31 -33.41 26.16
N THR A 321 -17.39 -33.16 27.09
CA THR A 321 -17.72 -32.57 28.39
C THR A 321 -18.14 -31.10 28.24
N ALA A 322 -18.89 -30.58 29.21
CA ALA A 322 -19.28 -29.16 29.21
C ALA A 322 -18.08 -28.20 29.17
N GLU A 323 -16.97 -28.59 29.79
CA GLU A 323 -15.72 -27.82 29.78
C GLU A 323 -15.07 -27.82 28.39
N GLN A 324 -15.04 -28.97 27.71
CA GLN A 324 -14.55 -29.06 26.33
C GLN A 324 -15.40 -28.21 25.38
N ILE A 325 -16.73 -28.21 25.54
CA ILE A 325 -17.64 -27.40 24.74
C ILE A 325 -17.33 -25.91 24.93
N SER A 326 -17.27 -25.46 26.19
CA SER A 326 -16.94 -24.07 26.53
C SER A 326 -15.57 -23.63 25.98
N PHE A 327 -14.57 -24.51 26.01
CA PHE A 327 -13.27 -24.23 25.41
C PHE A 327 -13.36 -24.11 23.88
N THR A 328 -14.07 -25.01 23.19
CA THR A 328 -14.21 -24.94 21.71
C THR A 328 -14.96 -23.71 21.21
N GLU A 329 -15.77 -23.06 22.05
CA GLU A 329 -16.43 -21.80 21.71
C GLU A 329 -15.47 -20.60 21.73
N GLN A 330 -14.30 -20.74 22.36
CA GLN A 330 -13.31 -19.68 22.55
C GLN A 330 -12.13 -19.75 21.58
N ILE A 331 -12.01 -20.83 20.82
CA ILE A 331 -10.88 -21.07 19.90
C ILE A 331 -11.37 -21.33 18.48
N PRO A 332 -10.55 -21.03 17.45
CA PRO A 332 -10.94 -21.26 16.06
C PRO A 332 -10.98 -22.77 15.74
N ILE A 333 -12.19 -23.34 15.65
CA ILE A 333 -12.42 -24.75 15.29
C ILE A 333 -12.90 -24.86 13.84
N ALA A 334 -12.31 -25.80 13.10
CA ALA A 334 -12.82 -26.28 11.82
C ALA A 334 -13.36 -27.72 12.01
N PRO A 335 -14.67 -27.89 12.23
CA PRO A 335 -15.26 -29.19 12.54
C PRO A 335 -15.38 -30.06 11.28
N ILE A 336 -14.89 -31.29 11.34
CA ILE A 336 -15.09 -32.30 10.31
C ILE A 336 -16.24 -33.23 10.72
N LYS A 337 -17.25 -33.34 9.85
CA LYS A 337 -18.41 -34.21 10.04
C LYS A 337 -18.19 -35.58 9.41
N GLY A 338 -18.75 -36.62 10.02
CA GLY A 338 -18.81 -37.96 9.43
C GLY A 338 -17.50 -38.76 9.45
N ILE A 339 -16.55 -38.38 10.32
CA ILE A 339 -15.32 -39.13 10.56
C ILE A 339 -15.33 -39.69 11.97
N VAL A 340 -15.02 -40.99 12.08
CA VAL A 340 -14.79 -41.64 13.37
C VAL A 340 -13.40 -41.23 13.88
N PRO A 341 -13.27 -40.79 15.15
CA PRO A 341 -11.96 -40.47 15.72
C PRO A 341 -11.05 -41.70 15.72
N GLY A 342 -9.87 -41.59 15.09
CA GLY A 342 -8.94 -42.72 15.00
C GLY A 342 -7.69 -42.39 14.20
N TYR A 343 -6.59 -43.12 14.46
CA TYR A 343 -5.33 -42.94 13.75
C TYR A 343 -5.45 -43.36 12.28
N GLU A 344 -6.29 -44.36 12.01
CA GLU A 344 -6.64 -44.91 10.71
C GLU A 344 -7.30 -43.89 9.76
N HIS A 345 -7.83 -42.78 10.29
CA HIS A 345 -8.51 -41.73 9.51
C HIS A 345 -7.68 -40.44 9.34
N LEU A 346 -6.41 -40.42 9.75
CA LEU A 346 -5.54 -39.24 9.69
C LEU A 346 -5.33 -38.69 8.27
N THR A 347 -5.24 -39.57 7.26
CA THR A 347 -5.11 -39.16 5.86
C THR A 347 -6.35 -38.35 5.43
N GLN A 348 -7.54 -38.87 5.74
CA GLN A 348 -8.80 -38.20 5.41
C GLN A 348 -8.90 -36.84 6.11
N LYS A 349 -8.48 -36.78 7.38
CA LYS A 349 -8.44 -35.54 8.15
C LYS A 349 -7.50 -34.50 7.56
N SER A 350 -6.31 -34.91 7.14
CA SER A 350 -5.31 -34.02 6.54
C SER A 350 -5.80 -33.46 5.19
N VAL A 351 -6.42 -34.30 4.36
CA VAL A 351 -7.02 -33.87 3.08
C VAL A 351 -8.13 -32.85 3.32
N LEU A 352 -9.05 -33.15 4.25
CA LEU A 352 -10.16 -32.24 4.56
C LEU A 352 -9.70 -30.92 5.19
N ALA A 353 -8.61 -30.93 5.96
CA ALA A 353 -8.00 -29.70 6.46
C ALA A 353 -7.57 -28.77 5.33
N PHE A 354 -6.90 -29.30 4.30
CA PHE A 354 -6.49 -28.51 3.15
C PHE A 354 -7.68 -28.10 2.27
N LEU A 355 -8.69 -28.94 2.10
CA LEU A 355 -9.92 -28.56 1.38
C LEU A 355 -10.69 -27.45 2.10
N TYR A 356 -10.79 -27.53 3.42
CA TYR A 356 -11.36 -26.45 4.23
C TYR A 356 -10.58 -25.15 4.05
N ALA A 357 -9.24 -25.21 4.08
CA ALA A 357 -8.40 -24.04 3.84
C ALA A 357 -8.57 -23.48 2.43
N TYR A 358 -8.71 -24.34 1.42
CA TYR A 358 -8.95 -23.94 0.04
C TYR A 358 -10.26 -23.15 -0.09
N GLU A 359 -11.35 -23.67 0.48
CA GLU A 359 -12.67 -23.03 0.38
C GLU A 359 -12.77 -21.71 1.15
N ASN A 360 -12.08 -21.61 2.28
CA ASN A 360 -12.27 -20.49 3.21
C ASN A 360 -11.15 -19.44 3.16
N TYR A 361 -9.94 -19.82 2.75
CA TYR A 361 -8.73 -19.03 3.01
C TYR A 361 -7.74 -18.96 1.83
N LEU A 362 -7.98 -19.61 0.68
CA LEU A 362 -6.99 -19.72 -0.41
C LEU A 362 -6.43 -18.37 -0.86
N ASN A 363 -7.29 -17.37 -1.00
CA ASN A 363 -6.90 -16.04 -1.52
C ASN A 363 -6.35 -15.11 -0.42
N ASP A 364 -6.47 -15.51 0.85
CA ASP A 364 -6.14 -14.67 2.00
C ASP A 364 -4.72 -14.91 2.53
N PHE A 365 -4.09 -16.03 2.16
CA PHE A 365 -2.78 -16.43 2.69
C PHE A 365 -1.84 -16.91 1.58
N ASP A 366 -0.55 -16.69 1.80
CA ASP A 366 0.51 -17.06 0.85
C ASP A 366 0.97 -18.51 1.08
N TRP A 367 0.90 -18.99 2.32
CA TRP A 367 1.37 -20.32 2.70
C TRP A 367 0.42 -21.02 3.66
N PHE A 368 0.29 -22.34 3.48
CA PHE A 368 -0.52 -23.21 4.32
C PHE A 368 0.38 -24.27 4.94
N ILE A 369 0.32 -24.42 6.26
CA ILE A 369 1.09 -25.43 6.98
C ILE A 369 0.17 -26.33 7.80
N LYS A 370 0.34 -27.65 7.64
CA LYS A 370 -0.28 -28.66 8.50
C LYS A 370 0.65 -28.95 9.68
N ALA A 371 0.10 -28.94 10.88
CA ALA A 371 0.79 -29.31 12.11
C ALA A 371 -0.05 -30.31 12.93
N ASP A 372 0.61 -31.18 13.69
CA ASP A 372 -0.05 -32.03 14.67
C ASP A 372 -0.13 -31.34 16.04
N ASP A 373 -1.04 -31.79 16.89
CA ASP A 373 -1.24 -31.20 18.22
C ASP A 373 -0.11 -31.48 19.25
N ASP A 374 0.94 -32.20 18.85
CA ASP A 374 2.20 -32.33 19.58
C ASP A 374 3.39 -31.66 18.86
N THR A 375 3.12 -30.82 17.87
CA THR A 375 4.13 -30.01 17.18
C THR A 375 4.26 -28.61 17.80
N TYR A 376 5.49 -28.09 17.85
CA TYR A 376 5.76 -26.68 18.15
C TYR A 376 6.36 -25.99 16.92
N LEU A 377 5.72 -24.94 16.41
CA LEU A 377 6.22 -24.17 15.28
C LEU A 377 6.86 -22.85 15.75
N ILE A 378 8.05 -22.55 15.22
CA ILE A 378 8.71 -21.24 15.40
C ILE A 378 8.34 -20.36 14.20
N ILE A 379 7.21 -19.66 14.28
CA ILE A 379 6.59 -18.97 13.14
C ILE A 379 7.49 -17.87 12.58
N GLU A 380 8.27 -17.18 13.41
CA GLU A 380 9.20 -16.13 12.97
C GLU A 380 10.29 -16.68 12.06
N HIS A 381 10.82 -17.86 12.39
CA HIS A 381 11.84 -18.53 11.58
C HIS A 381 11.23 -19.07 10.29
N LEU A 382 10.02 -19.62 10.37
CA LEU A 382 9.27 -20.06 9.20
C LEU A 382 9.00 -18.90 8.25
N LYS A 383 8.54 -17.75 8.76
CA LYS A 383 8.30 -16.53 7.98
C LYS A 383 9.58 -16.06 7.28
N LYS A 384 10.70 -16.02 7.99
CA LYS A 384 12.01 -15.66 7.42
C LYS A 384 12.51 -16.63 6.34
N PHE A 385 12.18 -17.91 6.46
CA PHE A 385 12.50 -18.91 5.45
C PHE A 385 11.61 -18.73 4.20
N LEU A 386 10.31 -18.62 4.41
CA LEU A 386 9.30 -18.51 3.36
C LEU A 386 9.33 -17.16 2.63
N SER A 387 9.80 -16.09 3.26
CA SER A 387 9.99 -14.77 2.61
C SER A 387 11.01 -14.80 1.46
N LYS A 388 11.76 -15.91 1.33
CA LYS A 388 12.72 -16.14 0.24
C LYS A 388 12.18 -17.09 -0.84
N GLN A 389 10.95 -17.56 -0.69
CA GLN A 389 10.30 -18.51 -1.58
C GLN A 389 9.19 -17.82 -2.38
N ASN A 390 8.83 -18.38 -3.53
CA ASN A 390 7.70 -17.91 -4.33
C ASN A 390 6.47 -18.79 -4.06
N SER A 391 5.44 -18.24 -3.42
CA SER A 391 4.19 -18.95 -3.11
C SER A 391 3.33 -19.26 -4.33
N SER A 392 3.55 -18.58 -5.46
CA SER A 392 2.85 -18.88 -6.72
C SER A 392 3.40 -20.11 -7.43
N GLU A 393 4.56 -20.62 -7.01
CA GLU A 393 5.12 -21.87 -7.53
C GLU A 393 4.56 -23.08 -6.77
N PRO A 394 4.28 -24.20 -7.46
CA PRO A 394 3.81 -25.42 -6.81
C PRO A 394 4.95 -26.10 -6.04
N ILE A 395 5.19 -25.65 -4.80
CA ILE A 395 6.28 -26.13 -3.96
C ILE A 395 5.77 -26.58 -2.59
N THR A 396 6.38 -27.64 -2.05
CA THR A 396 6.12 -28.14 -0.70
C THR A 396 7.41 -28.27 0.08
N PHE A 397 7.38 -27.91 1.36
CA PHE A 397 8.52 -28.01 2.27
C PHE A 397 8.19 -28.93 3.45
N GLY A 398 9.17 -29.71 3.88
CA GLY A 398 9.03 -30.63 5.01
C GLY A 398 10.27 -31.48 5.20
N TYR A 399 10.25 -32.35 6.21
CA TYR A 399 11.28 -33.36 6.36
C TYR A 399 11.03 -34.50 5.37
N ASN A 400 11.94 -34.69 4.42
CA ASN A 400 11.83 -35.74 3.42
C ASN A 400 12.42 -37.05 3.97
N PHE A 401 11.56 -38.05 4.18
CA PHE A 401 12.00 -39.42 4.37
C PHE A 401 12.44 -39.99 3.02
N LYS A 402 13.61 -40.65 3.00
CA LYS A 402 14.15 -41.30 1.80
C LYS A 402 13.57 -42.69 1.62
#